data_AF-A0A7W0V7W3-F1
#
_entry.id   AF-A0A7W0V7W3-F1
#
_cell.length_a   1.000
_cell.length_b   1.000
_cell.length_c   1.000
_cell.angle_alpha   90.00
_cell.angle_beta   90.00
_cell.angle_gamma   90.00
#
_symmetry.space_group_name_H-M   'P 1'
#
loop_
_entity.id
_entity.type
_entity.pdbx_description
1 polymer ?
#
loop_
_entity_poly.entity_id
_entity_poly.type
_entity_poly.pdbx_seq_one_letter_code
_entity_poly.pdbx_strand_id
1 'polypeptide(L)'
;YDRTNRPDRALLAYQKAVSINPKHASALVNLGVHQLKNSQYDAAVETFERLTQQFNRTDAVTLTSLGSAYRGKSADYGSGSGDRNQLVGKAEAQYKRALQANANYGPAYYNLGLLYLDNDPFPGISDSVVRLNAAKAWFDQYKNMPGVDIKLYDERMKDVTKALKRAQKKSKTTKPTP
;
A
#
# COMPACT_ATOMS: atom_id res chain seq x y z
N TYR A 1 8.66 26.55 -21.77
CA TYR A 1 7.28 27.00 -21.56
C TYR A 1 6.61 26.06 -20.57
N ASP A 2 6.07 26.63 -19.49
CA ASP A 2 5.77 26.00 -18.21
C ASP A 2 4.87 24.77 -18.25
N ARG A 3 5.32 23.74 -17.52
CA ARG A 3 4.57 22.53 -17.15
C ARG A 3 3.45 22.97 -16.19
N THR A 4 2.38 23.42 -16.81
CA THR A 4 1.25 24.12 -16.22
C THR A 4 0.81 23.56 -14.88
N ASN A 5 1.05 24.38 -13.85
CA ASN A 5 0.39 24.47 -12.56
C ASN A 5 -1.14 24.70 -12.68
N ARG A 6 -1.81 23.95 -13.56
CA ARG A 6 -3.28 23.96 -13.64
C ARG A 6 -3.76 22.95 -12.61
N PRO A 7 -4.43 23.39 -11.53
CA PRO A 7 -5.06 22.45 -10.62
C PRO A 7 -5.96 21.52 -11.43
N ASP A 8 -5.80 20.21 -11.22
CA ASP A 8 -6.60 19.20 -11.89
C ASP A 8 -8.08 19.54 -11.66
N ARG A 9 -8.84 19.70 -12.75
CA ARG A 9 -10.26 20.08 -12.65
C ARG A 9 -11.03 19.08 -11.78
N ALA A 10 -10.63 17.80 -11.77
CA ALA A 10 -11.20 16.79 -10.89
C ALA A 10 -10.92 17.11 -9.41
N LEU A 11 -9.68 17.50 -9.08
CA LEU A 11 -9.29 17.90 -7.72
C LEU A 11 -10.14 19.08 -7.23
N LEU A 12 -10.26 20.13 -8.03
CA LEU A 12 -11.07 21.31 -7.69
C LEU A 12 -12.55 20.96 -7.51
N ALA A 13 -13.09 20.10 -8.38
CA ALA A 13 -14.47 19.66 -8.28
C ALA A 13 -14.72 18.86 -6.99
N TYR A 14 -13.81 17.96 -6.62
CA TYR A 14 -13.92 17.20 -5.37
C TYR A 14 -13.73 18.09 -4.14
N GLN A 15 -12.76 18.99 -4.14
CA GLN A 15 -12.54 19.95 -3.06
C GLN A 15 -13.78 20.84 -2.85
N LYS A 16 -14.39 21.35 -3.94
CA LYS A 16 -15.63 22.11 -3.88
C LYS A 16 -16.80 21.27 -3.37
N ALA A 17 -16.92 20.01 -3.81
CA ALA A 17 -17.97 19.12 -3.31
C ALA A 17 -17.83 18.86 -1.79
N VAL A 18 -16.59 18.68 -1.32
CA VAL A 18 -16.27 18.52 0.11
C VAL A 18 -16.48 19.82 0.89
N SER A 19 -16.21 20.99 0.30
CA SER A 19 -16.47 22.27 0.97
C SER A 19 -17.97 22.56 1.12
N ILE A 20 -18.78 22.16 0.13
CA ILE A 20 -20.24 22.30 0.16
C ILE A 20 -20.87 21.29 1.11
N ASN A 21 -20.44 20.02 1.02
CA ASN A 21 -20.89 18.96 1.92
C ASN A 21 -19.67 18.22 2.48
N PRO A 22 -19.20 18.62 3.67
CA PRO A 22 -18.05 18.00 4.33
C PRO A 22 -18.23 16.51 4.65
N LYS A 23 -19.47 16.00 4.58
CA LYS A 23 -19.82 14.59 4.81
C LYS A 23 -20.05 13.79 3.53
N HIS A 24 -19.79 14.37 2.34
CA HIS A 24 -20.00 13.67 1.07
C HIS A 24 -18.94 12.58 0.85
N ALA A 25 -19.22 11.39 1.37
CA ALA A 25 -18.26 10.30 1.42
C ALA A 25 -17.75 9.84 0.04
N SER A 26 -18.57 9.87 -1.00
CA SER A 26 -18.12 9.52 -2.37
C SER A 26 -17.19 10.58 -2.97
N ALA A 27 -17.42 11.87 -2.69
CA ALA A 27 -16.50 12.93 -3.10
C ALA A 27 -15.15 12.81 -2.38
N LEU A 28 -15.16 12.50 -1.08
CA LEU A 28 -13.94 12.24 -0.31
C LEU A 28 -13.16 11.02 -0.82
N VAL A 29 -13.83 9.93 -1.22
CA VAL A 29 -13.13 8.79 -1.82
C VAL A 29 -12.47 9.18 -3.13
N ASN A 30 -13.18 9.88 -4.01
CA ASN A 30 -12.60 10.31 -5.28
C ASN A 30 -11.45 11.30 -5.09
N LEU A 31 -11.53 12.19 -4.10
CA LEU A 31 -10.44 13.07 -3.70
C LEU A 31 -9.23 12.28 -3.22
N GLY A 32 -9.40 11.33 -2.29
CA GLY A 32 -8.30 10.52 -1.77
C GLY A 32 -7.63 9.67 -2.86
N VAL A 33 -8.42 9.10 -3.77
CA VAL A 33 -7.89 8.33 -4.92
C VAL A 33 -7.09 9.25 -5.86
N HIS A 34 -7.57 10.48 -6.08
CA HIS A 34 -6.86 11.47 -6.89
C HIS A 34 -5.53 11.87 -6.23
N GLN A 35 -5.52 12.12 -4.93
CA GLN A 35 -4.31 12.44 -4.16
C GLN A 35 -3.29 11.29 -4.22
N LEU A 36 -3.73 10.04 -4.08
CA LEU A 36 -2.86 8.86 -4.24
C LEU A 36 -2.22 8.79 -5.62
N LYS A 37 -2.99 9.02 -6.69
CA LYS A 37 -2.49 9.00 -8.07
C LYS A 37 -1.44 10.09 -8.33
N ASN A 38 -1.50 11.19 -7.59
CA ASN A 38 -0.55 12.29 -7.67
C ASN A 38 0.54 12.23 -6.57
N SER A 39 0.67 11.09 -5.88
CA SER A 39 1.66 10.88 -4.80
C SER A 39 1.55 11.88 -3.64
N GLN A 40 0.38 12.49 -3.44
CA GLN A 40 0.09 13.41 -2.34
C GLN A 40 -0.28 12.59 -1.09
N TYR A 41 0.67 11.82 -0.56
CA TYR A 41 0.39 10.80 0.44
C TYR A 41 -0.09 11.36 1.77
N ASP A 42 0.43 12.50 2.22
CA ASP A 42 -0.05 13.18 3.43
C ASP A 42 -1.53 13.54 3.33
N ALA A 43 -1.91 14.21 2.24
CA ALA A 43 -3.29 14.62 2.02
C ALA A 43 -4.24 13.42 1.82
N ALA A 44 -3.74 12.35 1.17
CA ALA A 44 -4.48 11.10 1.03
C ALA A 44 -4.71 10.42 2.39
N VAL A 45 -3.70 10.38 3.28
CA VAL A 45 -3.86 9.85 4.64
C VAL A 45 -4.95 10.61 5.38
N GLU A 46 -4.90 11.93 5.41
CA GLU A 46 -5.92 12.75 6.10
C GLU A 46 -7.33 12.47 5.55
N THR A 47 -7.46 12.45 4.21
CA THR A 47 -8.75 12.24 3.54
C THR A 47 -9.35 10.86 3.86
N PHE A 48 -8.54 9.81 3.83
CA PHE A 48 -9.01 8.44 4.12
C PHE A 48 -9.16 8.16 5.62
N GLU A 49 -8.35 8.75 6.50
CA GLU A 49 -8.56 8.70 7.95
C GLU A 49 -9.89 9.36 8.31
N ARG A 50 -10.22 10.51 7.70
CA ARG A 50 -11.51 11.15 7.87
C ARG A 50 -12.68 10.25 7.46
N LEU A 51 -12.56 9.57 6.31
CA LEU A 51 -13.55 8.59 5.84
C LEU A 51 -13.77 7.45 6.82
N THR A 52 -12.69 6.88 7.34
CA THR A 52 -12.77 5.71 8.23
C THR A 52 -13.21 6.09 9.65
N GLN A 53 -12.73 7.21 10.20
CA GLN A 53 -12.95 7.58 11.60
C GLN A 53 -14.22 8.40 11.81
N GLN A 54 -14.53 9.36 10.92
CA GLN A 54 -15.67 10.26 11.10
C GLN A 54 -16.94 9.73 10.41
N PHE A 55 -16.78 8.97 9.33
CA PHE A 55 -17.91 8.47 8.54
C PHE A 55 -18.07 6.95 8.62
N ASN A 56 -17.24 6.28 9.44
CA ASN A 56 -17.23 4.82 9.62
C ASN A 56 -17.21 4.04 8.29
N ARG A 57 -16.62 4.61 7.23
CA ARG A 57 -16.52 3.97 5.93
C ARG A 57 -15.35 2.99 5.96
N THR A 58 -15.65 1.72 6.15
CA THR A 58 -14.68 0.64 6.33
C THR A 58 -14.79 -0.44 5.25
N ASP A 59 -15.24 -0.07 4.05
CA ASP A 59 -15.23 -0.97 2.90
C ASP A 59 -13.79 -1.26 2.41
N ALA A 60 -13.62 -2.38 1.70
CA ALA A 60 -12.30 -2.86 1.29
C ALA A 60 -11.55 -1.89 0.36
N VAL A 61 -12.26 -1.10 -0.46
CA VAL A 61 -11.64 -0.09 -1.33
C VAL A 61 -11.03 1.01 -0.47
N THR A 62 -11.83 1.59 0.43
CA THR A 62 -11.39 2.68 1.31
C THR A 62 -10.24 2.26 2.22
N LEU A 63 -10.33 1.08 2.84
CA LEU A 63 -9.27 0.56 3.72
C LEU A 63 -7.97 0.27 2.93
N THR A 64 -8.09 -0.29 1.73
CA THR A 64 -6.90 -0.50 0.88
C THR A 64 -6.29 0.82 0.45
N SER A 65 -7.09 1.82 0.07
CA SER A 65 -6.57 3.14 -0.29
C SER A 65 -5.88 3.84 0.90
N LEU A 66 -6.43 3.73 2.12
CA LEU A 66 -5.76 4.23 3.32
C LEU A 66 -4.42 3.52 3.56
N GLY A 67 -4.39 2.19 3.39
CA GLY A 67 -3.15 1.42 3.47
C GLY A 67 -2.11 1.87 2.44
N SER A 68 -2.54 2.13 1.20
CA SER A 68 -1.68 2.65 0.14
C SER A 68 -1.15 4.06 0.45
N ALA A 69 -1.96 4.90 1.08
CA ALA A 69 -1.55 6.24 1.50
C ALA A 69 -0.46 6.16 2.58
N TYR A 70 -0.63 5.32 3.60
CA TYR A 70 0.43 5.09 4.60
C TYR A 70 1.70 4.49 4.01
N ARG A 71 1.58 3.49 3.10
CA ARG A 71 2.75 2.90 2.42
C ARG A 71 3.49 3.94 1.60
N GLY A 72 2.77 4.79 0.85
CA GLY A 72 3.36 5.88 0.08
C GLY A 72 4.10 6.87 0.98
N LYS A 73 3.44 7.36 2.04
CA LYS A 73 4.05 8.26 3.03
C LYS A 73 5.27 7.64 3.72
N SER A 74 5.26 6.33 3.95
CA SER A 74 6.41 5.64 4.57
C SER A 74 7.70 5.74 3.74
N ALA A 75 7.60 5.99 2.43
CA ALA A 75 8.74 6.12 1.55
C ALA A 75 9.53 7.43 1.76
N ASP A 76 8.93 8.44 2.42
CA ASP A 76 9.60 9.70 2.75
C ASP A 76 10.63 9.53 3.89
N TYR A 77 10.63 8.36 4.55
CA TYR A 77 11.45 8.06 5.70
C TYR A 77 12.53 7.02 5.38
N GLY A 78 13.68 7.13 6.06
CA GLY A 78 14.80 6.20 5.92
C GLY A 78 14.43 4.75 6.25
N SER A 79 15.11 3.79 5.60
CA SER A 79 14.86 2.37 5.88
C SER A 79 15.14 2.00 7.33
N GLY A 80 14.21 1.27 7.94
CA GLY A 80 14.28 0.87 9.35
C GLY A 80 14.03 1.98 10.38
N SER A 81 13.70 3.21 9.96
CA SER A 81 13.36 4.28 10.91
C SER A 81 12.06 3.97 11.66
N GLY A 82 11.91 4.53 12.86
CA GLY A 82 10.69 4.37 13.68
C GLY A 82 9.43 4.85 12.95
N ASP A 83 9.49 6.02 12.32
CA ASP A 83 8.37 6.60 11.57
C ASP A 83 7.96 5.73 10.38
N ARG A 84 8.95 5.25 9.61
CA ARG A 84 8.69 4.31 8.51
C ARG A 84 8.02 3.06 9.03
N ASN A 85 8.55 2.49 10.11
CA ASN A 85 8.03 1.26 10.68
C ASN A 85 6.59 1.41 11.18
N GLN A 86 6.28 2.56 11.81
CA GLN A 86 4.92 2.87 12.24
C GLN A 86 3.96 2.96 11.05
N LEU A 87 4.36 3.65 9.98
CA LEU A 87 3.54 3.80 8.77
C LEU A 87 3.36 2.48 8.02
N VAL A 88 4.41 1.67 7.92
CA VAL A 88 4.33 0.31 7.34
C VAL A 88 3.37 -0.57 8.15
N GLY A 89 3.44 -0.53 9.49
CA GLY A 89 2.51 -1.26 10.36
C GLY A 89 1.06 -0.78 10.20
N LYS A 90 0.84 0.53 10.10
CA LYS A 90 -0.49 1.11 9.80
C LYS A 90 -1.00 0.64 8.44
N ALA A 91 -0.15 0.63 7.41
CA ALA A 91 -0.50 0.15 6.07
C ALA A 91 -0.94 -1.33 6.10
N GLU A 92 -0.14 -2.19 6.73
CA GLU A 92 -0.43 -3.62 6.88
C GLU A 92 -1.78 -3.84 7.58
N ALA A 93 -2.03 -3.13 8.68
CA ALA A 93 -3.28 -3.22 9.43
C ALA A 93 -4.49 -2.87 8.57
N GLN A 94 -4.42 -1.80 7.76
CA GLN A 94 -5.54 -1.42 6.90
C GLN A 94 -5.79 -2.43 5.77
N TYR A 95 -4.73 -2.98 5.15
CA TYR A 95 -4.92 -4.03 4.15
C TYR A 95 -5.54 -5.30 4.75
N LYS A 96 -5.13 -5.71 5.96
CA LYS A 96 -5.74 -6.84 6.65
C LYS A 96 -7.20 -6.57 7.00
N ARG A 97 -7.54 -5.36 7.45
CA ARG A 97 -8.94 -4.95 7.67
C ARG A 97 -9.74 -4.94 6.36
N ALA A 98 -9.14 -4.57 5.24
CA ALA A 98 -9.80 -4.63 3.93
C ALA A 98 -10.18 -6.08 3.57
N LEU A 99 -9.31 -7.04 3.88
CA LEU A 99 -9.60 -8.47 3.69
C LEU A 99 -10.67 -9.01 4.67
N GLN A 100 -10.78 -8.43 5.87
CA GLN A 100 -11.90 -8.72 6.77
C GLN A 100 -13.23 -8.19 6.21
N ALA A 101 -13.22 -7.01 5.59
CA ALA A 101 -14.41 -6.42 4.97
C ALA A 101 -14.82 -7.15 3.68
N ASN A 102 -13.84 -7.60 2.89
CA ASN A 102 -14.06 -8.43 1.71
C ASN A 102 -12.86 -9.34 1.46
N ALA A 103 -13.03 -10.62 1.79
CA ALA A 103 -11.99 -11.64 1.62
C ALA A 103 -11.61 -11.91 0.16
N ASN A 104 -12.45 -11.52 -0.81
CA ASN A 104 -12.18 -11.70 -2.25
C ASN A 104 -11.61 -10.42 -2.91
N TYR A 105 -11.11 -9.47 -2.11
CA TYR A 105 -10.60 -8.20 -2.63
C TYR A 105 -9.13 -8.29 -3.05
N GLY A 106 -8.90 -8.70 -4.30
CA GLY A 106 -7.58 -8.82 -4.92
C GLY A 106 -6.60 -7.67 -4.65
N PRO A 107 -7.01 -6.39 -4.78
CA PRO A 107 -6.09 -5.27 -4.55
C PRO A 107 -5.46 -5.25 -3.15
N ALA A 108 -6.15 -5.74 -2.10
CA ALA A 108 -5.56 -5.80 -0.76
C ALA A 108 -4.43 -6.85 -0.67
N TYR A 109 -4.63 -8.04 -1.25
CA TYR A 109 -3.59 -9.06 -1.35
C TYR A 109 -2.37 -8.57 -2.12
N TYR A 110 -2.60 -7.92 -3.28
CA TYR A 110 -1.54 -7.36 -4.10
C TYR A 110 -0.72 -6.31 -3.33
N ASN A 111 -1.39 -5.39 -2.63
CA ASN A 111 -0.73 -4.35 -1.86
C ASN A 111 0.00 -4.90 -0.63
N LEU A 112 -0.48 -5.97 0.01
CA LEU A 112 0.29 -6.69 1.04
C LEU A 112 1.56 -7.28 0.44
N GLY A 113 1.47 -7.97 -0.71
CA GLY A 113 2.63 -8.49 -1.41
C GLY A 113 3.70 -7.43 -1.67
N LEU A 114 3.30 -6.26 -2.19
CA LEU A 114 4.20 -5.12 -2.39
C LEU A 114 4.76 -4.56 -1.08
N LEU A 115 3.93 -4.43 -0.05
CA LEU A 115 4.37 -3.91 1.25
C LEU A 115 5.50 -4.77 1.83
N TYR A 116 5.36 -6.09 1.78
CA TYR A 116 6.40 -7.01 2.22
C TYR A 116 7.60 -7.05 1.28
N LEU A 117 7.40 -6.90 -0.04
CA LEU A 117 8.50 -6.90 -1.02
C LEU A 117 9.42 -5.68 -0.88
N ASP A 118 8.85 -4.49 -0.65
CA ASP A 118 9.57 -3.21 -0.77
C ASP A 118 10.18 -2.70 0.54
N ASN A 119 9.74 -3.22 1.69
CA ASN A 119 10.19 -2.73 3.01
C ASN A 119 11.19 -3.70 3.64
N ASP A 120 12.48 -3.42 3.49
CA ASP A 120 13.59 -4.18 4.07
C ASP A 120 14.49 -3.25 4.92
N PRO A 121 14.53 -3.39 6.26
CA PRO A 121 13.81 -4.39 7.06
C PRO A 121 12.30 -4.10 7.12
N PHE A 122 11.52 -5.14 7.41
CA PHE A 122 10.09 -5.02 7.71
C PHE A 122 9.89 -4.97 9.23
N PRO A 123 8.97 -4.16 9.77
CA PRO A 123 8.72 -4.08 11.21
C PRO A 123 8.46 -5.46 11.84
N GLY A 124 9.30 -5.86 12.78
CA GLY A 124 9.20 -7.18 13.43
C GLY A 124 9.72 -8.38 12.63
N ILE A 125 10.24 -8.17 11.41
CA ILE A 125 10.83 -9.24 10.58
C ILE A 125 12.20 -8.77 10.07
N SER A 126 13.26 -9.21 10.75
CA SER A 126 14.65 -8.91 10.38
C SER A 126 15.21 -9.82 9.28
N ASP A 127 14.69 -11.03 9.13
CA ASP A 127 15.14 -11.97 8.10
C ASP A 127 14.47 -11.68 6.75
N SER A 128 15.26 -11.21 5.78
CA SER A 128 14.78 -10.87 4.44
C SER A 128 14.18 -12.07 3.70
N VAL A 129 14.64 -13.30 3.93
CA VAL A 129 14.07 -14.51 3.29
C VAL A 129 12.68 -14.79 3.84
N VAL A 130 12.50 -14.68 5.16
CA VAL A 130 11.17 -14.82 5.81
C VAL A 130 10.21 -13.76 5.26
N ARG A 131 10.65 -12.50 5.23
CA ARG A 131 9.88 -11.38 4.67
C ARG A 131 9.48 -11.61 3.22
N LEU A 132 10.41 -12.02 2.36
CA LEU A 132 10.16 -12.21 0.93
C LEU A 132 9.26 -13.43 0.66
N ASN A 133 9.31 -14.47 1.51
CA ASN A 133 8.35 -15.56 1.45
C ASN A 133 6.94 -15.11 1.85
N ALA A 134 6.80 -14.18 2.80
CA ALA A 134 5.51 -13.56 3.10
C ALA A 134 4.98 -12.74 1.90
N ALA A 135 5.85 -11.96 1.24
CA ALA A 135 5.48 -11.26 -0.01
C ALA A 135 4.98 -12.23 -1.08
N LYS A 136 5.71 -13.33 -1.29
CA LYS A 136 5.31 -14.41 -2.22
C LYS A 136 3.92 -14.96 -1.89
N ALA A 137 3.70 -15.31 -0.62
CA ALA A 137 2.42 -15.87 -0.17
C ALA A 137 1.25 -14.91 -0.46
N TRP A 138 1.42 -13.61 -0.23
CA TRP A 138 0.38 -12.63 -0.54
C TRP A 138 0.12 -12.48 -2.04
N PHE A 139 1.15 -12.53 -2.89
CA PHE A 139 0.94 -12.56 -4.35
C PHE A 139 0.27 -13.85 -4.82
N ASP A 140 0.60 -15.00 -4.23
CA ASP A 140 -0.08 -16.25 -4.56
C ASP A 140 -1.57 -16.21 -4.18
N GLN A 141 -1.92 -15.57 -3.05
CA GLN A 141 -3.32 -15.29 -2.72
C GLN A 141 -3.97 -14.34 -3.73
N TYR A 142 -3.28 -13.27 -4.14
CA TYR A 142 -3.76 -12.36 -5.20
C TYR A 142 -4.10 -13.12 -6.49
N LYS A 143 -3.23 -14.03 -6.95
CA LYS A 143 -3.46 -14.85 -8.14
C LYS A 143 -4.77 -15.64 -8.09
N ASN A 144 -5.19 -16.08 -6.90
CA ASN A 144 -6.39 -16.88 -6.71
C ASN A 144 -7.68 -16.05 -6.64
N MET A 145 -7.59 -14.72 -6.68
CA MET A 145 -8.75 -13.84 -6.62
C MET A 145 -9.43 -13.71 -8.01
N PRO A 146 -10.76 -13.52 -8.06
CA PRO A 146 -11.48 -13.41 -9.32
C PRO A 146 -11.09 -12.14 -10.08
N GLY A 147 -10.89 -12.27 -11.40
CA GLY A 147 -10.69 -11.13 -12.30
C GLY A 147 -9.36 -10.38 -12.14
N VAL A 148 -8.37 -10.98 -11.48
CA VAL A 148 -7.05 -10.35 -11.29
C VAL A 148 -6.21 -10.32 -12.55
N ASP A 149 -5.26 -9.39 -12.56
CA ASP A 149 -4.27 -9.27 -13.63
C ASP A 149 -3.13 -10.27 -13.40
N ILE A 150 -3.18 -11.39 -14.13
CA ILE A 150 -2.17 -12.45 -14.06
C ILE A 150 -0.81 -11.95 -14.56
N LYS A 151 -0.77 -11.02 -15.53
CA LYS A 151 0.51 -10.46 -16.01
C LYS A 151 1.17 -9.65 -14.90
N LEU A 152 0.39 -8.85 -14.18
CA LEU A 152 0.87 -8.09 -13.04
C LEU A 152 1.41 -9.01 -11.93
N TYR A 153 0.72 -10.12 -11.64
CA TYR A 153 1.23 -11.16 -10.74
C TYR A 153 2.58 -11.72 -11.21
N ASP A 154 2.68 -12.13 -12.47
CA ASP A 154 3.89 -12.76 -13.03
C ASP A 154 5.10 -11.82 -12.96
N GLU A 155 4.89 -10.52 -13.21
CA GLU A 155 5.92 -9.49 -13.06
C GLU A 155 6.43 -9.41 -11.62
N ARG A 156 5.53 -9.31 -10.63
CA ARG A 156 5.94 -9.23 -9.23
C ARG A 156 6.57 -10.51 -8.72
N MET A 157 6.15 -11.66 -9.22
CA MET A 157 6.78 -12.94 -8.88
C MET A 157 8.20 -13.06 -9.39
N LYS A 158 8.53 -12.47 -10.55
CA LYS A 158 9.92 -12.36 -11.01
C LYS A 158 10.76 -11.52 -10.05
N ASP A 159 10.23 -10.39 -9.60
CA ASP A 159 10.90 -9.50 -8.63
C ASP A 159 11.16 -10.24 -7.31
N VAL A 160 10.15 -10.90 -6.75
CA VAL A 160 10.24 -11.70 -5.52
C VAL A 160 11.29 -12.82 -5.66
N THR A 161 11.25 -13.57 -6.77
CA THR A 161 12.18 -14.68 -7.00
C THR A 161 13.63 -14.20 -7.10
N LYS A 162 13.85 -13.08 -7.80
CA LYS A 162 15.16 -12.44 -7.91
C LYS A 162 15.66 -11.96 -6.55
N ALA A 163 14.79 -11.35 -5.73
CA ALA A 163 15.12 -10.89 -4.39
C ALA A 163 15.45 -12.07 -3.45
N LEU A 164 14.67 -13.15 -3.48
CA LEU A 164 14.90 -14.37 -2.67
C LEU A 164 16.26 -14.99 -2.98
N LYS A 165 16.59 -15.16 -4.26
CA LYS A 165 17.88 -15.72 -4.68
C LYS A 165 19.06 -14.89 -4.15
N ARG A 166 18.94 -13.55 -4.17
CA ARG A 166 19.94 -12.63 -3.63
C ARG A 166 20.06 -12.74 -2.12
N ALA A 167 18.93 -12.76 -1.39
CA ALA A 167 18.91 -12.87 0.07
C ALA A 167 19.50 -14.21 0.55
N GLN A 168 19.13 -15.31 -0.09
CA GLN A 168 19.66 -16.65 0.23
C GLN A 168 21.17 -16.75 -0.04
N LYS A 169 21.67 -16.16 -1.14
CA LYS A 169 23.11 -16.13 -1.42
C LYS A 169 23.87 -15.38 -0.32
N LYS A 170 23.36 -14.21 0.10
CA LYS A 170 23.95 -13.43 1.20
C LYS A 170 23.99 -14.23 2.51
N SER A 171 22.89 -14.88 2.88
CA SER A 171 22.79 -15.71 4.09
C SER A 171 23.81 -16.86 4.11
N LYS A 172 24.05 -17.50 2.95
CA LYS A 172 25.05 -18.58 2.82
C LYS A 172 26.48 -18.07 2.95
N THR A 173 26.78 -16.87 2.47
CA THR A 173 28.13 -16.28 2.56
C THR A 173 28.46 -15.70 3.93
N THR A 174 27.45 -15.45 4.79
CA THR A 174 27.64 -14.89 6.13
C THR A 174 27.66 -15.93 7.24
N LYS A 175 27.37 -17.22 6.95
CA LYS A 175 27.60 -18.29 7.93
C LYS A 175 29.10 -18.63 7.95
N PRO A 176 29.79 -18.56 9.11
CA PRO A 176 31.17 -18.99 9.20
C PRO A 176 31.25 -20.48 8.87
N THR A 177 32.15 -20.85 7.97
CA THR A 177 32.58 -22.24 7.80
C THR A 177 33.09 -22.77 9.14
N PRO A 178 32.70 -24.00 9.55
CA PRO A 178 33.15 -24.59 10.80
C PRO A 178 34.67 -24.76 10.86
#